data_AF-A0A1Q8QXN5-F1
#
_entry.id   AF-A0A1Q8QXN5-F1
#
_cell.length_a   1.000
_cell.length_b   1.000
_cell.length_c   1.000
_cell.angle_alpha   90.00
_cell.angle_beta   90.00
_cell.angle_gamma   90.00
#
_symmetry.space_group_name_H-M   'P 1'
#
loop_
_entity.id
_entity.type
_entity.pdbx_description
1 polymer ?
#
loop_
_entity_poly.entity_id
_entity_poly.type
_entity_poly.pdbx_seq_one_letter_code
_entity_poly.pdbx_strand_id
1 'polypeptide(L)'
;MSYIDKARELGEALSQTPEIQALKAAETAIMADPLSQEAFGQYQEKERGLVTTQMLSKVIPEKESLALLDLKIRLMNKYPLIKAYFVEQQKYEKLMAMVNLTLTTSMHGMPSANDLPIPEELKGMAQQILDKIGGAGGMEKMQISPEMLKGLKLPLDITHKQ
;
A
#
# COMPACT_ATOMS: atom_id res chain seq x y z
N MET A 1 -5.55 -22.37 23.55
CA MET A 1 -4.89 -21.18 22.98
C MET A 1 -5.97 -20.31 22.37
N SER A 2 -6.05 -19.02 22.71
CA SER A 2 -7.08 -18.12 22.17
C SER A 2 -6.69 -17.60 20.79
N TYR A 3 -7.67 -17.25 19.95
CA TYR A 3 -7.42 -16.56 18.67
C TYR A 3 -6.67 -15.23 18.87
N ILE A 4 -6.88 -14.57 20.02
CA ILE A 4 -6.13 -13.37 20.41
C ILE A 4 -4.65 -13.67 20.62
N ASP A 5 -4.30 -14.81 21.22
CA ASP A 5 -2.91 -15.18 21.45
C ASP A 5 -2.21 -15.46 20.11
N LYS A 6 -2.90 -16.10 19.17
CA LYS A 6 -2.38 -16.31 17.80
C LYS A 6 -2.22 -15.02 17.01
N ALA A 7 -3.15 -14.07 17.16
CA ALA A 7 -3.00 -12.76 16.56
C ALA A 7 -1.80 -11.98 17.13
N ARG A 8 -1.54 -12.12 18.44
CA ARG A 8 -0.35 -11.53 19.07
C ARG A 8 0.94 -12.16 18.55
N GLU A 9 1.02 -13.49 18.49
CA GLU A 9 2.17 -14.19 17.91
C GLU A 9 2.46 -13.77 16.47
N LEU A 10 1.41 -13.62 15.65
CA LEU A 10 1.54 -13.11 14.29
C LEU A 10 2.09 -11.68 14.29
N GLY A 11 1.57 -10.79 15.15
CA GLY A 11 2.06 -9.42 15.28
C GLY A 11 3.53 -9.35 15.70
N GLU A 12 3.95 -10.19 16.65
CA GLU A 12 5.33 -10.31 17.09
C GLU A 12 6.24 -10.79 15.95
N ALA A 13 5.82 -11.83 15.21
CA ALA A 13 6.56 -12.32 14.06
C ALA A 13 6.67 -11.26 12.95
N LEU A 14 5.57 -10.57 12.65
CA LEU A 14 5.56 -9.46 11.69
C LEU A 14 6.50 -8.33 12.13
N SER A 15 6.56 -8.01 13.42
CA SER A 15 7.44 -6.96 13.93
C SER A 15 8.93 -7.18 13.62
N GLN A 16 9.32 -8.44 13.37
CA GLN A 16 10.67 -8.85 13.02
C GLN A 16 10.95 -8.86 11.51
N THR A 17 9.95 -8.56 10.66
CA THR A 17 10.14 -8.55 9.21
C THR A 17 10.97 -7.35 8.78
N PRO A 18 11.74 -7.47 7.68
CA PRO A 18 12.54 -6.37 7.18
C PRO A 18 11.69 -5.16 6.79
N GLU A 19 10.46 -5.34 6.31
CA GLU A 19 9.57 -4.24 5.93
C GLU A 19 9.17 -3.38 7.14
N ILE A 20 8.82 -4.01 8.27
CA ILE A 20 8.43 -3.28 9.49
C ILE A 20 9.66 -2.63 10.13
N GLN A 21 10.80 -3.30 10.15
CA GLN A 21 12.04 -2.72 10.66
C GLN A 21 12.51 -1.54 9.80
N ALA A 22 12.46 -1.66 8.48
CA ALA A 22 12.82 -0.59 7.55
C ALA A 22 11.88 0.62 7.69
N LEU A 23 10.58 0.40 7.85
CA LEU A 23 9.62 1.46 8.08
C LEU A 23 9.93 2.23 9.37
N LYS A 24 10.17 1.53 10.48
CA LYS A 24 10.55 2.14 11.77
C LYS A 24 11.87 2.91 11.69
N ALA A 25 12.85 2.37 10.96
CA ALA A 25 14.14 3.02 10.75
C ALA A 25 13.97 4.31 9.93
N ALA A 26 13.16 4.29 8.86
CA ALA A 26 12.87 5.47 8.06
C ALA A 26 12.13 6.56 8.85
N GLU A 27 11.18 6.17 9.70
CA GLU A 27 10.50 7.09 10.61
C GLU A 27 11.49 7.71 11.61
N THR A 28 12.35 6.91 12.23
CA THR A 28 13.37 7.40 13.16
C THR A 28 14.33 8.38 12.47
N ALA A 29 14.70 8.10 11.22
CA ALA A 29 15.55 8.98 10.43
C ALA A 29 14.88 10.34 10.15
N ILE A 30 13.57 10.36 9.88
CA ILE A 30 12.79 11.61 9.75
C ILE A 30 12.79 12.37 11.08
N MET A 31 12.55 11.70 12.19
CA MET A 31 12.49 12.34 13.51
C MET A 31 13.85 12.90 13.97
N ALA A 32 14.95 12.36 13.46
CA ALA A 32 16.29 12.85 13.74
C ALA A 32 16.67 14.09 12.91
N ASP A 33 15.95 14.41 11.84
CA ASP A 33 16.18 15.59 10.99
C ASP A 33 15.07 16.64 11.21
N PRO A 34 15.37 17.80 11.83
CA PRO A 34 14.35 18.79 12.19
C PRO A 34 13.51 19.31 11.01
N LEU A 35 14.13 19.47 9.84
CA LEU A 35 13.44 19.95 8.63
C LEU A 35 12.47 18.91 8.07
N SER A 36 12.87 17.65 8.02
CA SER A 36 12.01 16.55 7.60
C SER A 36 10.92 16.28 8.64
N GLN A 37 11.24 16.36 9.94
CA GLN A 37 10.28 16.20 11.03
C GLN A 37 9.14 17.21 10.92
N GLU A 38 9.45 18.50 10.79
CA GLU A 38 8.44 19.56 10.66
C GLU A 38 7.56 19.33 9.42
N ALA A 39 8.18 19.05 8.27
CA ALA A 39 7.47 18.84 7.02
C ALA A 39 6.60 17.57 7.04
N PHE A 40 7.07 16.51 7.69
CA PHE A 40 6.33 15.27 7.87
C PHE A 40 5.17 15.43 8.86
N GLY A 41 5.33 16.26 9.90
CA GLY A 41 4.26 16.62 10.83
C GLY A 41 3.06 17.26 10.13
N GLN A 42 3.30 18.14 9.14
CA GLN A 42 2.22 18.74 8.33
C GLN A 42 1.43 17.68 7.54
N TYR A 43 2.12 16.65 7.06
CA TYR A 43 1.47 15.53 6.38
C TYR A 43 0.62 14.70 7.36
N GLN A 44 1.18 14.32 8.50
CA GLN A 44 0.47 13.54 9.52
C GLN A 44 -0.77 14.25 10.05
N GLU A 45 -0.71 15.57 10.27
CA GLU A 45 -1.85 16.34 10.73
C GLU A 45 -2.99 16.32 9.71
N LYS A 46 -2.65 16.52 8.43
CA LYS A 46 -3.63 16.49 7.34
C LYS A 46 -4.25 15.10 7.14
N GLU A 47 -3.43 14.06 7.23
CA GLU A 47 -3.89 12.67 7.16
C GLU A 47 -4.86 12.35 8.30
N ARG A 48 -4.51 12.71 9.55
CA ARG A 48 -5.39 12.53 10.72
C ARG A 48 -6.71 13.29 10.57
N GLY A 49 -6.65 14.49 9.99
CA GLY A 49 -7.83 15.29 9.64
C GLY A 49 -8.78 14.54 8.72
N LEU A 50 -8.27 13.95 7.63
CA LEU A 50 -9.09 13.17 6.69
C LEU A 50 -9.75 11.96 7.35
N VAL A 51 -8.99 11.21 8.15
CA VAL A 51 -9.52 10.04 8.86
C VAL A 51 -10.66 10.47 9.79
N THR A 52 -10.50 11.58 10.50
CA THR A 52 -11.54 12.15 11.37
C THR A 52 -12.79 12.55 10.56
N THR A 53 -12.59 13.24 9.43
CA THR A 53 -13.68 13.60 8.51
C THR A 53 -14.39 12.36 7.97
N GLN A 54 -13.66 11.28 7.64
CA GLN A 54 -14.25 10.02 7.21
C GLN A 54 -15.10 9.37 8.30
N MET A 55 -14.62 9.37 9.54
CA MET A 55 -15.38 8.82 10.67
C MET A 55 -16.67 9.59 10.93
N LEU A 56 -16.65 10.92 10.80
CA LEU A 56 -17.81 11.79 11.07
C LEU A 56 -18.80 11.84 9.90
N SER A 57 -18.30 12.06 8.68
CA SER A 57 -19.10 12.35 7.49
C SER A 57 -19.35 11.12 6.61
N LYS A 58 -18.75 9.96 6.94
CA LYS A 58 -18.72 8.71 6.14
C LYS A 58 -18.13 8.83 4.73
N VAL A 59 -17.84 10.04 4.27
CA VAL A 59 -17.31 10.35 2.94
C VAL A 59 -16.19 11.38 3.09
N ILE A 60 -15.05 11.12 2.45
CA ILE A 60 -13.95 12.08 2.35
C ILE A 60 -14.21 12.93 1.10
N PRO A 61 -14.22 14.27 1.18
CA PRO A 61 -14.36 15.11 0.00
C PRO A 61 -13.17 14.93 -0.94
N GLU A 62 -13.43 14.77 -2.24
CA GLU A 62 -12.39 14.52 -3.26
C GLU A 62 -11.28 15.58 -3.26
N LYS A 63 -11.67 16.85 -3.04
CA LYS A 63 -10.74 17.97 -2.91
C LYS A 63 -9.71 17.76 -1.80
N GLU A 64 -10.12 17.18 -0.67
CA GLU A 64 -9.21 16.97 0.45
C GLU A 64 -8.27 15.78 0.21
N SER A 65 -8.78 14.71 -0.43
CA SER A 65 -7.96 13.58 -0.89
C SER A 65 -6.89 14.01 -1.88
N LEU A 66 -7.25 14.80 -2.90
CA LEU A 66 -6.30 15.36 -3.87
C LEU A 66 -5.26 16.24 -3.18
N ALA A 67 -5.68 17.10 -2.26
CA ALA A 67 -4.78 18.00 -1.56
C ALA A 67 -3.81 17.27 -0.61
N LEU A 68 -4.12 16.05 -0.15
CA LEU A 68 -3.19 15.19 0.58
C LEU A 68 -2.19 14.53 -0.37
N LEU A 69 -2.66 14.05 -1.54
CA LEU A 69 -1.79 13.47 -2.57
C LEU A 69 -0.76 14.50 -3.08
N ASP A 70 -1.19 15.72 -3.38
CA ASP A 70 -0.29 16.81 -3.78
C ASP A 70 0.73 17.15 -2.70
N LEU A 71 0.33 17.11 -1.43
CA LEU A 71 1.24 17.32 -0.30
C LEU A 71 2.29 16.21 -0.25
N LYS A 72 1.86 14.94 -0.32
CA LYS A 72 2.75 13.77 -0.35
C LYS A 72 3.78 13.87 -1.47
N ILE A 73 3.36 14.18 -2.70
CA ILE A 73 4.27 14.33 -3.85
C ILE A 73 5.29 15.45 -3.62
N ARG A 74 4.84 16.62 -3.14
CA ARG A 74 5.75 17.75 -2.84
C ARG A 74 6.78 17.39 -1.79
N LEU A 75 6.37 16.71 -0.72
CA LEU A 75 7.27 16.29 0.35
C LEU A 75 8.28 15.24 -0.13
N MET A 76 7.84 14.26 -0.92
CA MET A 76 8.73 13.25 -1.52
C MET A 76 9.79 13.86 -2.44
N ASN A 77 9.46 14.93 -3.17
CA ASN A 77 10.40 15.60 -4.06
C ASN A 77 11.42 16.46 -3.31
N LYS A 78 11.01 17.04 -2.16
CA LYS A 78 11.84 17.98 -1.40
C LYS A 78 12.69 17.31 -0.32
N TYR A 79 12.20 16.25 0.31
CA TYR A 79 12.84 15.62 1.47
C TYR A 79 13.15 14.14 1.18
N PRO A 80 14.42 13.77 0.95
CA PRO A 80 14.80 12.39 0.65
C PRO A 80 14.42 11.39 1.74
N LEU A 81 14.47 11.80 3.02
CA LEU A 81 14.07 10.95 4.16
C LEU A 81 12.58 10.64 4.13
N ILE A 82 11.75 11.63 3.80
CA ILE A 82 10.30 11.44 3.63
C ILE A 82 10.01 10.53 2.42
N LYS A 83 10.75 10.70 1.32
CA LYS A 83 10.65 9.80 0.16
C LYS A 83 10.97 8.35 0.55
N ALA A 84 12.05 8.13 1.28
CA ALA A 84 12.44 6.80 1.73
C ALA A 84 11.36 6.17 2.61
N TYR A 85 10.81 6.93 3.57
CA TYR A 85 9.69 6.48 4.39
C TYR A 85 8.49 6.02 3.54
N PHE A 86 8.07 6.82 2.55
CA PHE A 86 6.92 6.45 1.72
C PHE A 86 7.16 5.20 0.85
N VAL A 87 8.40 4.95 0.45
CA VAL A 87 8.77 3.70 -0.25
C VAL A 87 8.66 2.51 0.71
N GLU A 88 9.16 2.62 1.94
CA GLU A 88 9.03 1.55 2.92
C GLU A 88 7.58 1.36 3.39
N GLN A 89 6.79 2.44 3.49
CA GLN A 89 5.36 2.39 3.81
C GLN A 89 4.60 1.55 2.78
N GLN A 90 4.88 1.72 1.48
CA GLN A 90 4.25 0.93 0.43
C GLN A 90 4.58 -0.57 0.56
N LYS A 91 5.82 -0.92 0.91
CA LYS A 91 6.20 -2.33 1.12
C LYS A 91 5.48 -2.92 2.33
N TYR A 92 5.38 -2.17 3.42
CA TYR A 92 4.61 -2.55 4.59
C TYR A 92 3.12 -2.74 4.27
N GLU A 93 2.51 -1.81 3.53
CA GLU A 93 1.10 -1.93 3.11
C GLU A 93 0.87 -3.19 2.28
N LYS A 94 1.80 -3.52 1.37
CA LYS A 94 1.75 -4.77 0.60
C LYS A 94 1.85 -6.01 1.49
N LEU A 95 2.77 -6.02 2.47
CA LEU A 95 2.90 -7.09 3.44
C LEU A 95 1.59 -7.31 4.21
N MET A 96 1.01 -6.23 4.74
CA MET A 96 -0.25 -6.29 5.50
C MET A 96 -1.44 -6.71 4.62
N ALA A 97 -1.49 -6.27 3.37
CA ALA A 97 -2.50 -6.73 2.41
C ALA A 97 -2.41 -8.25 2.18
N MET A 98 -1.19 -8.79 2.04
CA MET A 98 -0.99 -10.24 1.90
C MET A 98 -1.38 -11.01 3.17
N VAL A 99 -1.06 -10.49 4.35
CA VAL A 99 -1.48 -11.07 5.63
C VAL A 99 -3.01 -11.10 5.74
N ASN A 100 -3.67 -9.97 5.49
CA ASN A 100 -5.12 -9.87 5.53
C ASN A 100 -5.79 -10.78 4.51
N LEU A 101 -5.24 -10.87 3.30
CA LEU A 101 -5.71 -11.80 2.28
C LEU A 101 -5.58 -13.25 2.77
N THR A 102 -4.42 -13.64 3.32
CA THR A 102 -4.18 -14.99 3.85
C THR A 102 -5.12 -15.36 4.99
N LEU A 103 -5.37 -14.43 5.92
CA LEU A 103 -6.33 -14.63 7.00
C LEU A 103 -7.75 -14.80 6.44
N THR A 104 -8.15 -13.91 5.53
CA THR A 104 -9.48 -13.94 4.91
C THR A 104 -9.70 -15.24 4.14
N THR A 105 -8.71 -15.67 3.36
CA THR A 105 -8.77 -16.90 2.57
C THR A 105 -8.79 -18.15 3.45
N SER A 106 -8.08 -18.13 4.58
CA SER A 106 -8.08 -19.23 5.55
C SER A 106 -9.43 -19.36 6.28
N MET A 107 -10.15 -18.25 6.47
CA MET A 107 -11.45 -18.24 7.15
C MET A 107 -12.63 -18.57 6.21
N HIS A 108 -12.63 -18.03 5.00
CA HIS A 108 -13.79 -18.07 4.08
C HIS A 108 -13.52 -18.85 2.79
N GLY A 109 -12.30 -19.38 2.59
CA GLY A 109 -11.83 -19.81 1.28
C GLY A 109 -11.37 -18.62 0.43
N MET A 110 -10.81 -18.88 -0.76
CA MET A 110 -10.40 -17.78 -1.64
C MET A 110 -11.59 -16.89 -2.01
N PRO A 111 -11.55 -15.58 -1.71
CA PRO A 111 -12.57 -14.67 -2.20
C PRO A 111 -12.54 -14.77 -3.73
N SER A 112 -13.69 -14.92 -4.37
CA SER A 112 -13.74 -14.78 -5.82
C SER A 112 -13.62 -13.29 -6.15
N ALA A 113 -13.19 -12.96 -7.37
CA ALA A 113 -13.19 -11.57 -7.82
C ALA A 113 -14.58 -10.92 -7.77
N ASN A 114 -15.63 -11.73 -7.67
CA ASN A 114 -17.01 -11.30 -7.44
C ASN A 114 -17.28 -10.77 -6.02
N ASP A 115 -16.49 -11.18 -5.03
CA ASP A 115 -16.64 -10.75 -3.63
C ASP A 115 -15.83 -9.49 -3.30
N LEU A 116 -14.98 -9.04 -4.23
CA LEU A 116 -14.16 -7.84 -4.07
C LEU A 116 -14.94 -6.59 -4.53
N PRO A 117 -14.92 -5.48 -3.78
CA PRO A 117 -15.51 -4.21 -4.17
C PRO A 117 -14.65 -3.51 -5.23
N ILE A 118 -14.46 -4.16 -6.37
CA ILE A 118 -13.69 -3.67 -7.52
C ILE A 118 -14.60 -3.50 -8.73
N PRO A 119 -14.34 -2.49 -9.59
CA PRO A 119 -15.03 -2.33 -10.86
C PRO A 119 -15.04 -3.62 -11.68
N GLU A 120 -16.15 -3.91 -12.39
CA GLU A 120 -16.28 -5.13 -13.20
C GLU A 120 -15.14 -5.31 -14.21
N GLU A 121 -14.63 -4.20 -14.75
CA GLU A 121 -13.49 -4.17 -15.67
C GLU A 121 -12.19 -4.74 -15.06
N LEU A 122 -12.04 -4.65 -13.73
CA LEU A 122 -10.85 -5.12 -13.00
C LEU A 122 -11.03 -6.52 -12.41
N LYS A 123 -12.25 -7.07 -12.43
CA LYS A 123 -12.54 -8.41 -11.86
C LYS A 123 -11.75 -9.52 -12.55
N GLY A 124 -11.62 -9.47 -13.88
CA GLY A 124 -10.83 -10.47 -14.62
C GLY A 124 -9.35 -10.50 -14.20
N MET A 125 -8.76 -9.32 -13.98
CA MET A 125 -7.39 -9.21 -13.50
C MET A 125 -7.25 -9.67 -12.05
N ALA A 126 -8.19 -9.30 -11.18
CA ALA A 126 -8.21 -9.75 -9.79
C ALA A 126 -8.32 -11.28 -9.69
N GLN A 127 -9.18 -11.90 -10.52
CA GLN A 127 -9.34 -13.36 -10.54
C GLN A 127 -8.04 -14.06 -10.92
N GLN A 128 -7.30 -13.55 -11.92
CA GLN A 128 -6.00 -14.11 -12.30
C GLN A 128 -4.93 -13.96 -11.22
N ILE A 129 -4.94 -12.88 -10.45
CA ILE A 129 -4.01 -12.68 -9.33
C ILE A 129 -4.33 -13.68 -8.21
N LEU A 130 -5.62 -13.84 -7.89
CA LEU A 130 -6.07 -14.80 -6.88
C LEU A 130 -5.72 -16.24 -7.27
N ASP A 131 -5.95 -16.63 -8.52
CA ASP A 131 -5.63 -17.97 -9.04
C ASP A 131 -4.12 -18.29 -8.93
N LYS A 132 -3.27 -17.30 -9.23
CA LYS A 132 -1.81 -17.38 -9.09
C LYS A 132 -1.33 -17.42 -7.63
N ILE A 133 -2.10 -16.87 -6.70
CA ILE A 133 -1.81 -16.94 -5.25
C ILE A 133 -2.28 -18.29 -4.67
N GLY A 134 -3.30 -18.91 -5.28
CA GLY A 134 -3.92 -20.16 -4.80
C GLY A 134 -3.30 -21.43 -5.36
N GLY A 135 -2.61 -21.32 -6.50
CA GLY A 135 -1.77 -22.38 -7.03
C GLY A 135 -0.57 -22.64 -6.12
N ALA A 136 -0.67 -23.66 -5.27
CA ALA A 136 0.45 -24.19 -4.52
C ALA A 136 1.56 -24.67 -5.47
N GLY A 137 2.53 -23.81 -5.76
CA GLY A 137 3.70 -24.18 -6.58
C GLY A 137 4.52 -22.99 -7.04
N GLY A 138 5.50 -22.58 -6.21
CA GLY A 138 6.66 -21.80 -6.63
C GLY A 138 6.40 -20.35 -7.03
N MET A 139 6.92 -19.40 -6.24
CA MET A 139 7.16 -18.04 -6.71
C MET A 139 8.26 -18.07 -7.79
N GLU A 140 7.92 -18.47 -9.01
CA GLU A 140 8.77 -18.20 -10.16
C GLU A 140 8.65 -16.73 -10.55
N LYS A 141 9.82 -16.13 -10.75
CA LYS A 141 10.08 -14.71 -10.97
C LYS A 141 9.04 -14.10 -11.90
N MET A 142 8.46 -12.99 -11.45
CA MET A 142 7.46 -12.17 -12.14
C MET A 142 8.02 -11.72 -13.51
N GLN A 143 7.86 -12.55 -14.55
CA GLN A 143 8.14 -12.18 -15.93
C GLN A 143 6.89 -11.52 -16.48
N ILE A 144 6.96 -10.21 -16.68
CA ILE A 144 5.90 -9.45 -17.32
C ILE A 144 5.96 -9.78 -18.81
N SER A 145 5.09 -10.67 -19.29
CA SER A 145 5.02 -11.02 -20.71
C SER A 145 4.42 -9.86 -21.54
N PRO A 146 4.90 -9.63 -22.78
CA PRO A 146 4.43 -8.53 -23.65
C PRO A 146 2.93 -8.52 -23.93
N GLU A 147 2.26 -9.67 -23.79
CA GLU A 147 0.82 -9.79 -23.97
C GLU A 147 0.02 -9.09 -22.86
N MET A 148 0.59 -8.91 -21.67
CA MET A 148 -0.06 -8.17 -20.57
C MET A 148 -0.11 -6.65 -20.80
N LEU A 149 0.55 -6.15 -21.86
CA LEU A 149 0.50 -4.73 -22.28
C LEU A 149 -0.52 -4.49 -23.41
N LYS A 150 -1.10 -5.53 -24.01
CA LYS A 150 -2.14 -5.37 -25.04
C LYS A 150 -3.48 -5.04 -24.38
N GLY A 151 -3.74 -3.75 -24.21
CA GLY A 151 -5.01 -3.22 -23.70
C GLY A 151 -4.84 -1.92 -22.91
N LEU A 152 -3.64 -1.67 -22.39
CA LEU A 152 -3.25 -0.37 -21.86
C LEU A 152 -2.92 0.55 -23.04
N LYS A 153 -3.89 1.38 -23.45
CA LYS A 153 -3.56 2.62 -24.17
C LYS A 153 -2.78 3.52 -23.21
N LEU A 154 -1.47 3.32 -23.16
CA LEU A 154 -0.55 4.35 -22.70
C LEU A 154 -0.77 5.58 -23.58
N PRO A 155 -0.97 6.79 -23.01
CA PRO A 155 -0.83 8.00 -23.81
C PRO A 155 0.60 8.02 -24.36
N LEU A 156 0.71 7.89 -25.68
CA LEU A 156 1.96 8.07 -26.40
C LEU A 156 2.44 9.51 -26.22
N ASP A 157 3.73 9.61 -25.91
CA ASP A 157 4.61 10.76 -26.04
C ASP A 157 4.52 11.92 -25.05
N ILE A 158 5.27 11.79 -23.96
CA ILE A 158 6.15 12.87 -23.52
C ILE A 158 7.58 12.44 -23.86
N THR A 159 8.01 12.70 -25.09
CA THR A 159 9.42 12.66 -25.46
C THR A 159 10.14 13.78 -24.70
N HIS A 160 11.12 13.39 -23.89
CA HIS A 160 12.11 14.33 -23.36
C HIS A 160 13.29 14.41 -24.35
N LYS A 161 13.47 15.63 -24.89
CA LYS A 161 14.73 16.32 -25.24
C LYS A 161 15.69 15.74 -26.31
N GLN A 162 16.05 16.62 -27.26
CA GLN A 162 17.37 17.29 -27.23
C GLN A 162 17.17 18.80 -27.36
#